data_AF-A0AAJ8LZ78-F1
#
_entry.id   AF-A0AAJ8LZ78-F1
#
_cell.length_a   1.000
_cell.length_b   1.000
_cell.length_c   1.000
_cell.angle_alpha   90.00
_cell.angle_beta   90.00
_cell.angle_gamma   90.00
#
_symmetry.space_group_name_H-M   'P 1'
#
loop_
_entity.id
_entity.type
_entity.pdbx_description
1 polymer ?
#
loop_
_entity_poly.entity_id
_entity_poly.type
_entity_poly.pdbx_seq_one_letter_code
_entity_poly.pdbx_strand_id
1 'polypeptide(L)'
;MATPGGVENSPSRDEQRRKSSQIAWSPVPEPSSWHGCNPFRYVPNKGLNIAATVFCLSTSVVLTFYSVRKPANYFLAFVIGAWCEGLGLALRIVLRTNLHNTGMYIVCYLFVVLSPCALLAGDYILLDRLVQYLGGHRYIRPFRAGQIFWFFIIADVVTFNIQSAGGGLLNSTDAGTARLGGKIFLAGIAVQMACFFFFLITWAVFGFRAWREDKELWNRPGWKPLYWALGFTCICFFIRNVYRTVEVDKGYYSYIATHESYYLGLDCLPLLLGIATYVYFWPGKYLHFETKPKSLKKLPNRREEDLENDNNEYNALDETENINLQSLPSK
;
A
#
# COMPACT_ATOMS: atom_id res chain seq x y z
N MET A 1 -5.61 -31.44 79.97
CA MET A 1 -6.50 -31.30 78.79
C MET A 1 -5.75 -30.47 77.77
N ALA A 2 -5.10 -31.13 76.83
CA ALA A 2 -4.37 -30.51 75.73
C ALA A 2 -5.35 -30.34 74.56
N THR A 3 -5.52 -29.12 74.08
CA THR A 3 -6.15 -28.83 72.77
C THR A 3 -5.05 -28.62 71.73
N PRO A 4 -5.26 -29.06 70.47
CA PRO A 4 -4.19 -29.38 69.55
C PRO A 4 -3.82 -28.21 68.63
N GLY A 5 -2.60 -28.27 68.11
CA GLY A 5 -1.99 -27.27 67.25
C GLY A 5 -2.76 -26.95 65.97
N GLY A 6 -2.75 -25.66 65.62
CA GLY A 6 -3.15 -25.16 64.31
C GLY A 6 -2.15 -25.65 63.25
N VAL A 7 -2.60 -26.59 62.43
CA VAL A 7 -1.92 -27.02 61.21
C VAL A 7 -2.07 -25.88 60.19
N GLU A 8 -0.95 -25.22 59.88
CA GLU A 8 -0.85 -24.24 58.80
C GLU A 8 -0.99 -24.98 57.46
N ASN A 9 -2.20 -24.99 56.91
CA ASN A 9 -2.49 -25.60 55.62
C ASN A 9 -1.84 -24.78 54.50
N SER A 10 -0.70 -25.24 54.00
CA SER A 10 -0.14 -24.82 52.71
C SER A 10 -1.14 -25.15 51.59
N PRO A 11 -1.51 -24.19 50.71
CA PRO A 11 -2.54 -24.42 49.69
C PRO A 11 -2.10 -25.50 48.69
N SER A 12 -3.01 -26.40 48.36
CA SER A 12 -2.78 -27.49 47.40
C SER A 12 -2.44 -26.94 46.00
N ARG A 13 -1.60 -27.65 45.24
CA ARG A 13 -1.17 -27.26 43.87
C ARG A 13 -2.35 -26.97 42.93
N ASP A 14 -3.51 -27.58 43.16
CA ASP A 14 -4.73 -27.35 42.37
C ASP A 14 -5.40 -26.01 42.69
N GLU A 15 -5.28 -25.53 43.93
CA GLU A 15 -5.76 -24.21 44.34
C GLU A 15 -4.84 -23.09 43.82
N GLN A 16 -3.53 -23.34 43.76
CA GLN A 16 -2.58 -22.46 43.05
C GLN A 16 -2.81 -22.47 41.53
N ARG A 17 -3.23 -23.60 40.93
CA ARG A 17 -3.60 -23.68 39.51
C ARG A 17 -4.90 -22.93 39.21
N ARG A 18 -5.88 -22.98 40.11
CA ARG A 18 -7.11 -22.17 40.04
C ARG A 18 -6.84 -20.67 40.25
N LYS A 19 -5.94 -20.30 41.15
CA LYS A 19 -5.52 -18.89 41.30
C LYS A 19 -4.73 -18.38 40.10
N SER A 20 -3.87 -19.20 39.50
CA SER A 20 -3.14 -18.82 38.27
C SER A 20 -4.02 -18.78 37.02
N SER A 21 -5.15 -19.51 36.98
CA SER A 21 -6.19 -19.31 35.95
C SER A 21 -7.17 -18.17 36.28
N GLN A 22 -7.28 -17.73 37.54
CA GLN A 22 -8.06 -16.56 37.96
C GLN A 22 -7.29 -15.23 37.93
N ILE A 23 -5.97 -15.23 37.68
CA ILE A 23 -5.19 -13.99 37.44
C ILE A 23 -5.52 -13.37 36.06
N ALA A 24 -6.35 -14.00 35.22
CA ALA A 24 -6.71 -13.50 33.90
C ALA A 24 -7.85 -12.46 33.86
N TRP A 25 -8.57 -12.19 34.97
CA TRP A 25 -9.64 -11.20 35.00
C TRP A 25 -9.76 -10.56 36.38
N SER A 26 -8.98 -9.50 36.64
CA SER A 26 -9.27 -8.60 37.75
C SER A 26 -10.55 -7.80 37.46
N PRO A 27 -11.41 -7.56 38.48
CA PRO A 27 -12.66 -6.83 38.31
C PRO A 27 -12.38 -5.37 37.93
N VAL A 28 -13.16 -4.93 36.95
CA VAL A 28 -13.19 -3.58 36.38
C VAL A 28 -13.30 -2.54 37.50
N PRO A 29 -12.40 -1.54 37.61
CA PRO A 29 -12.63 -0.42 38.51
C PRO A 29 -13.88 0.34 38.05
N GLU A 30 -14.83 0.52 38.97
CA GLU A 30 -16.10 1.21 38.73
C GLU A 30 -15.88 2.65 38.21
N PRO A 31 -16.75 3.14 37.32
CA PRO A 31 -16.50 4.33 36.52
C PRO A 31 -16.80 5.61 37.31
N SER A 32 -15.78 6.44 37.54
CA SER A 32 -15.99 7.87 37.85
C SER A 32 -16.56 8.58 36.62
N SER A 33 -17.89 8.60 36.55
CA SER A 33 -18.80 9.59 35.96
C SER A 33 -18.57 10.16 34.54
N TRP A 34 -17.68 9.62 33.69
CA TRP A 34 -17.49 10.13 32.31
C TRP A 34 -17.32 9.04 31.22
N HIS A 35 -17.63 7.78 31.50
CA HIS A 35 -17.20 6.65 30.65
C HIS A 35 -18.35 5.78 30.08
N GLY A 36 -19.32 6.40 29.38
CA GLY A 36 -20.40 5.65 28.71
C GLY A 36 -20.24 5.45 27.20
N CYS A 37 -19.62 6.40 26.48
CA CYS A 37 -19.65 6.36 25.01
C CYS A 37 -18.49 7.13 24.39
N ASN A 38 -17.26 6.60 24.50
CA ASN A 38 -16.10 7.15 23.80
C ASN A 38 -15.30 6.01 23.13
N PRO A 39 -15.51 5.74 21.83
CA PRO A 39 -14.71 4.80 21.05
C PRO A 39 -13.19 5.01 21.12
N PHE A 40 -12.72 6.20 21.49
CA PHE A 40 -11.29 6.48 21.62
C PHE A 40 -10.75 6.47 23.06
N ARG A 41 -11.59 6.58 24.11
CA ARG A 41 -11.23 6.48 25.56
C ARG A 41 -10.05 7.33 26.09
N TYR A 42 -9.31 8.09 25.27
CA TYR A 42 -8.29 9.05 25.68
C TYR A 42 -8.73 10.51 25.39
N VAL A 43 -8.03 11.49 25.98
CA VAL A 43 -8.19 12.93 25.67
C VAL A 43 -7.04 13.35 24.75
N PRO A 44 -7.26 13.38 23.41
CA PRO A 44 -6.22 13.65 22.45
C PRO A 44 -5.51 15.00 22.67
N ASN A 45 -4.18 15.06 22.56
CA ASN A 45 -3.50 16.36 22.44
C ASN A 45 -3.91 17.00 21.10
N LYS A 46 -4.76 18.03 21.18
CA LYS A 46 -5.35 18.71 20.01
C LYS A 46 -4.26 19.18 19.05
N GLY A 47 -3.15 19.70 19.58
CA GLY A 47 -2.08 20.28 18.76
C GLY A 47 -1.39 19.26 17.86
N LEU A 48 -1.08 18.08 18.39
CA LEU A 48 -0.29 17.07 17.68
C LEU A 48 -1.07 16.41 16.54
N ASN A 49 -2.36 16.09 16.76
CA ASN A 49 -3.22 15.58 15.69
C ASN A 49 -3.50 16.61 14.60
N ILE A 50 -3.75 17.87 14.99
CA ILE A 50 -3.95 18.94 14.01
C ILE A 50 -2.67 19.13 13.18
N ALA A 51 -1.50 19.15 13.83
CA ALA A 51 -0.21 19.25 13.15
C ALA A 51 0.02 18.07 12.18
N ALA A 52 -0.25 16.84 12.60
CA ALA A 52 -0.13 15.65 11.76
C ALA A 52 -1.08 15.70 10.55
N THR A 53 -2.34 16.07 10.75
CA THR A 53 -3.34 16.22 9.67
C THR A 53 -2.93 17.32 8.68
N VAL A 54 -2.53 18.49 9.17
CA VAL A 54 -2.08 19.61 8.33
C VAL A 54 -0.84 19.21 7.53
N PHE A 55 0.14 18.57 8.18
CA PHE A 55 1.34 18.07 7.50
C PHE A 55 0.98 17.06 6.42
N CYS A 56 0.16 16.05 6.73
CA CYS A 56 -0.27 15.03 5.78
C CYS A 56 -0.98 15.63 4.57
N LEU A 57 -1.98 16.49 4.79
CA LEU A 57 -2.72 17.15 3.71
C LEU A 57 -1.81 18.07 2.88
N SER A 58 -0.91 18.82 3.52
CA SER A 58 0.05 19.66 2.81
C SER A 58 0.98 18.83 1.92
N THR A 59 1.48 17.69 2.40
CA THR A 59 2.31 16.79 1.60
C THR A 59 1.53 16.18 0.43
N SER A 60 0.26 15.82 0.62
CA SER A 60 -0.62 15.31 -0.44
C SER A 60 -0.87 16.34 -1.54
N VAL A 61 -1.10 17.61 -1.18
CA VAL A 61 -1.24 18.71 -2.15
C VAL A 61 0.04 18.91 -2.96
N VAL A 62 1.21 18.88 -2.31
CA VAL A 62 2.50 18.98 -2.99
C VAL A 62 2.73 17.79 -3.93
N LEU A 63 2.38 16.57 -3.52
CA LEU A 63 2.45 15.38 -4.37
C LEU A 63 1.53 15.50 -5.58
N THR A 64 0.29 15.97 -5.40
CA THR A 64 -0.65 16.22 -6.51
C THR A 64 -0.09 17.27 -7.47
N PHE A 65 0.51 18.35 -6.96
CA PHE A 65 1.15 19.37 -7.78
C PHE A 65 2.30 18.80 -8.61
N TYR A 66 3.16 17.96 -8.02
CA TYR A 66 4.21 17.27 -8.76
C TYR A 66 3.66 16.27 -9.78
N SER A 67 2.57 15.57 -9.46
CA SER A 67 1.89 14.66 -10.38
C SER A 67 1.37 15.37 -11.63
N VAL A 68 0.81 16.57 -11.47
CA VAL A 68 0.31 17.39 -12.60
C VAL A 68 1.45 18.03 -13.40
N ARG A 69 2.51 18.52 -12.72
CA ARG A 69 3.65 19.20 -13.37
C ARG A 69 4.59 18.25 -14.10
N LYS A 70 4.81 17.05 -13.55
CA LYS A 70 5.68 16.01 -14.10
C LYS A 70 4.89 14.71 -14.18
N PRO A 71 4.23 14.41 -15.32
CA PRO A 71 3.28 13.31 -15.42
C PRO A 71 3.98 11.97 -15.16
N ALA A 72 3.81 11.47 -13.94
CA ALA A 72 4.17 10.13 -13.51
C ALA A 72 2.87 9.37 -13.26
N ASN A 73 2.11 9.12 -14.33
CA ASN A 73 0.78 8.48 -14.26
C ASN A 73 0.79 7.13 -13.56
N TYR A 74 1.96 6.47 -13.47
CA TYR A 74 2.16 5.22 -12.76
C TYR A 74 2.19 5.36 -11.23
N PHE A 75 2.40 6.56 -10.68
CA PHE A 75 2.51 6.80 -9.25
C PHE A 75 1.24 7.42 -8.64
N LEU A 76 0.14 7.45 -9.41
CA LEU A 76 -1.15 8.01 -8.97
C LEU A 76 -1.74 7.27 -7.77
N ALA A 77 -1.57 5.94 -7.69
CA ALA A 77 -1.99 5.14 -6.54
C ALA A 77 -1.40 5.66 -5.22
N PHE A 78 -0.12 6.05 -5.25
CA PHE A 78 0.56 6.62 -4.09
C PHE A 78 -0.05 7.96 -3.68
N VAL A 79 -0.35 8.83 -4.66
CA VAL A 79 -1.00 10.14 -4.41
C VAL A 79 -2.38 9.94 -3.79
N ILE A 80 -3.16 8.99 -4.29
CA ILE A 80 -4.48 8.63 -3.72
C ILE A 80 -4.31 8.15 -2.28
N GLY A 81 -3.35 7.27 -2.01
CA GLY A 81 -3.06 6.78 -0.65
C GLY A 81 -2.69 7.89 0.34
N ALA A 82 -1.94 8.89 -0.11
CA ALA A 82 -1.59 10.06 0.68
C ALA A 82 -2.82 10.95 1.00
N TRP A 83 -3.73 11.12 0.03
CA TRP A 83 -5.01 11.78 0.29
C TRP A 83 -5.91 11.01 1.25
N CYS A 84 -6.00 9.69 1.09
CA CYS A 84 -6.76 8.83 2.00
C CYS A 84 -6.24 8.93 3.44
N GLU A 85 -4.92 8.98 3.65
CA GLU A 85 -4.33 9.16 4.99
C GLU A 85 -4.73 10.53 5.57
N GLY A 86 -4.52 11.60 4.81
CA GLY A 86 -4.82 12.96 5.28
C GLY A 86 -6.30 13.15 5.60
N LEU A 87 -7.20 12.59 4.78
CA LEU A 87 -8.64 12.59 5.05
C LEU A 87 -9.00 11.72 6.26
N GLY A 88 -8.40 10.53 6.39
CA GLY A 88 -8.59 9.66 7.55
C GLY A 88 -8.22 10.36 8.87
N LEU A 89 -7.10 11.09 8.89
CA LEU A 89 -6.67 11.87 10.05
C LEU A 89 -7.59 13.07 10.32
N ALA A 90 -8.06 13.76 9.27
CA ALA A 90 -9.02 14.85 9.41
C ALA A 90 -10.37 14.37 9.96
N LEU A 91 -10.91 13.27 9.42
CA LEU A 91 -12.14 12.66 9.91
C LEU A 91 -12.02 12.21 11.37
N ARG A 92 -10.83 11.76 11.80
CA ARG A 92 -10.59 11.42 13.20
C ARG A 92 -10.75 12.59 14.15
N ILE A 93 -10.29 13.78 13.75
CA ILE A 93 -10.46 15.02 14.54
C ILE A 93 -11.94 15.38 14.63
N VAL A 94 -12.68 15.27 13.52
CA VAL A 94 -14.13 15.55 13.49
C VAL A 94 -14.89 14.56 14.36
N LEU A 95 -14.55 13.26 14.28
CA LEU A 95 -15.21 12.22 15.05
C LEU A 95 -15.08 12.46 16.56
N ARG A 96 -14.00 13.09 17.03
CA ARG A 96 -13.84 13.52 18.43
C ARG A 96 -14.99 14.39 18.94
N THR A 97 -15.60 15.20 18.07
CA THR A 97 -16.72 16.08 18.46
C THR A 97 -18.07 15.38 18.43
N ASN A 98 -18.21 14.29 17.67
CA ASN A 98 -19.48 13.57 17.45
C ASN A 98 -19.26 12.05 17.47
N LEU A 99 -18.96 11.51 18.66
CA LEU A 99 -18.66 10.09 18.91
C LEU A 99 -19.81 9.12 18.57
N HIS A 100 -21.05 9.60 18.52
CA HIS A 100 -22.24 8.77 18.33
C HIS A 100 -22.57 8.46 16.86
N ASN A 101 -21.84 9.03 15.90
CA ASN A 101 -22.11 8.79 14.48
C ASN A 101 -21.32 7.57 13.95
N THR A 102 -21.95 6.39 14.01
CA THR A 102 -21.37 5.13 13.50
C THR A 102 -20.98 5.22 12.02
N GLY A 103 -21.74 5.97 11.20
CA GLY A 103 -21.44 6.15 9.78
C GLY A 103 -20.11 6.87 9.56
N MET A 104 -19.84 7.93 10.32
CA MET A 104 -18.56 8.66 10.24
C MET A 104 -17.39 7.79 10.73
N TYR A 105 -17.61 6.94 11.72
CA TYR A 105 -16.60 5.97 12.17
C TYR A 105 -16.24 4.97 11.07
N ILE A 106 -17.23 4.40 10.39
CA ILE A 106 -17.00 3.46 9.28
C ILE A 106 -16.22 4.13 8.15
N VAL A 107 -16.62 5.34 7.74
CA VAL A 107 -15.93 6.07 6.67
C VAL A 107 -14.50 6.42 7.06
N CYS A 108 -14.28 6.93 8.27
CA CYS A 108 -12.94 7.19 8.80
C CYS A 108 -12.07 5.92 8.77
N TYR A 109 -12.63 4.79 9.16
CA TYR A 109 -11.94 3.50 9.19
C TYR A 109 -11.54 3.04 7.80
N LEU A 110 -12.46 3.11 6.83
CA LEU A 110 -12.18 2.75 5.43
C LEU A 110 -11.03 3.57 4.85
N PHE A 111 -10.99 4.88 5.11
CA PHE A 111 -9.88 5.72 4.66
C PHE A 111 -8.54 5.32 5.29
N VAL A 112 -8.53 5.03 6.60
CA VAL A 112 -7.33 4.63 7.34
C VAL A 112 -6.80 3.26 6.89
N VAL A 113 -7.70 2.33 6.54
CA VAL A 113 -7.35 0.98 6.06
C VAL A 113 -6.99 0.99 4.57
N LEU A 114 -7.59 1.87 3.77
CA LEU A 114 -7.28 2.00 2.33
C LEU A 114 -5.93 2.65 2.08
N SER A 115 -5.56 3.64 2.90
CA SER A 115 -4.32 4.39 2.74
C SER A 115 -3.05 3.52 2.58
N PRO A 116 -2.72 2.59 3.51
CA PRO A 116 -1.49 1.80 3.40
C PRO A 116 -1.48 0.94 2.15
N CYS A 117 -2.61 0.32 1.77
CA CYS A 117 -2.70 -0.49 0.55
C CYS A 117 -2.38 0.34 -0.71
N ALA A 118 -2.87 1.57 -0.78
CA ALA A 118 -2.62 2.46 -1.91
C ALA A 118 -1.16 2.97 -1.95
N LEU A 119 -0.56 3.26 -0.80
CA LEU A 119 0.86 3.63 -0.70
C LEU A 119 1.78 2.44 -1.08
N LEU A 120 1.47 1.24 -0.62
CA LEU A 120 2.17 -0.01 -0.97
C LEU A 120 2.09 -0.29 -2.47
N ALA A 121 0.92 -0.12 -3.09
CA ALA A 121 0.77 -0.25 -4.53
C ALA A 121 1.71 0.70 -5.30
N GLY A 122 1.91 1.92 -4.81
CA GLY A 122 2.87 2.87 -5.37
C GLY A 122 4.31 2.36 -5.31
N ASP A 123 4.74 1.83 -4.17
CA ASP A 123 6.07 1.24 -3.96
C ASP A 123 6.29 0.00 -4.86
N TYR A 124 5.27 -0.83 -5.05
CA TYR A 124 5.34 -2.01 -5.93
C TYR A 124 5.55 -1.62 -7.39
N ILE A 125 4.79 -0.62 -7.88
CA ILE A 125 4.94 -0.10 -9.24
C ILE A 125 6.30 0.58 -9.41
N LEU A 126 6.77 1.28 -8.38
CA LEU A 126 8.07 1.94 -8.41
C LEU A 126 9.22 0.93 -8.51
N LEU A 127 9.20 -0.13 -7.70
CA LEU A 127 10.19 -1.20 -7.79
C LEU A 127 10.18 -1.86 -9.16
N ASP A 128 9.02 -2.23 -9.68
CA ASP A 128 8.92 -2.86 -11.00
C ASP A 128 9.50 -1.97 -12.10
N ARG A 129 9.19 -0.67 -12.07
CA ARG A 129 9.75 0.30 -13.01
C ARG A 129 11.25 0.50 -12.85
N LEU A 130 11.76 0.49 -11.62
CA LEU A 130 13.20 0.55 -11.36
C LEU A 130 13.93 -0.64 -11.99
N VAL A 131 13.34 -1.83 -11.89
CA VAL A 131 13.87 -3.08 -12.46
C VAL A 131 13.84 -3.04 -13.97
N GLN A 132 12.75 -2.53 -14.56
CA GLN A 132 12.65 -2.32 -16.02
C GLN A 132 13.71 -1.32 -16.51
N TYR A 133 13.88 -0.20 -15.80
CA TYR A 133 14.86 0.84 -16.15
C TYR A 133 16.30 0.33 -16.12
N LEU A 134 16.65 -0.50 -15.13
CA LEU A 134 17.97 -1.14 -15.05
C LEU A 134 18.15 -2.29 -16.06
N GLY A 135 17.12 -2.68 -16.83
CA GLY A 135 17.20 -3.89 -17.64
C GLY A 135 17.42 -5.16 -16.81
N GLY A 136 17.19 -5.09 -15.50
CA GLY A 136 17.52 -6.12 -14.51
C GLY A 136 16.54 -7.29 -14.49
N HIS A 137 15.88 -7.58 -15.61
CA HIS A 137 14.92 -8.69 -15.74
C HIS A 137 15.52 -10.04 -15.33
N ARG A 138 16.85 -10.19 -15.48
CA ARG A 138 17.58 -11.40 -15.09
C ARG A 138 17.73 -11.56 -13.56
N TYR A 139 17.70 -10.45 -12.81
CA TYR A 139 18.00 -10.43 -11.37
C TYR A 139 16.77 -10.63 -10.47
N ILE A 140 15.55 -10.55 -11.02
CA ILE A 140 14.28 -10.89 -10.32
C ILE A 140 13.85 -12.35 -10.55
N ARG A 141 14.71 -13.19 -11.13
CA ARG A 141 14.43 -14.62 -11.30
C ARG A 141 14.06 -15.28 -9.96
N PRO A 142 12.94 -16.03 -9.95
CA PRO A 142 12.38 -16.77 -11.09
C PRO A 142 11.22 -16.11 -11.89
N PHE A 143 10.74 -14.92 -11.53
CA PHE A 143 9.50 -14.38 -12.09
C PHE A 143 9.72 -13.27 -13.14
N ARG A 144 8.80 -13.17 -14.12
CA ARG A 144 8.84 -12.18 -15.19
C ARG A 144 8.55 -10.79 -14.62
N ALA A 145 9.49 -9.84 -14.80
CA ALA A 145 9.26 -8.43 -14.48
C ALA A 145 7.98 -7.96 -15.19
N GLY A 146 7.10 -7.26 -14.47
CA GLY A 146 5.77 -6.89 -14.97
C GLY A 146 4.59 -7.63 -14.35
N GLN A 147 4.74 -8.88 -13.89
CA GLN A 147 3.60 -9.67 -13.37
C GLN A 147 3.56 -9.72 -11.82
N ILE A 148 4.71 -9.61 -11.19
CA ILE A 148 4.88 -9.73 -9.73
C ILE A 148 4.18 -8.60 -8.99
N PHE A 149 4.33 -7.36 -9.49
CA PHE A 149 3.70 -6.21 -8.84
C PHE A 149 2.17 -6.27 -8.93
N TRP A 150 1.62 -6.76 -10.04
CA TRP A 150 0.18 -6.97 -10.19
C TRP A 150 -0.35 -7.99 -9.19
N PHE A 151 0.38 -9.09 -8.96
CA PHE A 151 0.03 -10.06 -7.93
C PHE A 151 -0.06 -9.43 -6.54
N PHE A 152 0.93 -8.62 -6.13
CA PHE A 152 0.90 -7.97 -4.82
C PHE A 152 -0.22 -6.93 -4.71
N ILE A 153 -0.47 -6.14 -5.75
CA ILE A 153 -1.58 -5.17 -5.76
C ILE A 153 -2.93 -5.90 -5.61
N ILE A 154 -3.13 -7.01 -6.34
CA ILE A 154 -4.37 -7.79 -6.23
C ILE A 154 -4.50 -8.40 -4.83
N ALA A 155 -3.41 -8.92 -4.26
CA ALA A 155 -3.41 -9.43 -2.89
C ALA A 155 -3.78 -8.33 -1.87
N ASP A 156 -3.26 -7.12 -2.02
CA ASP A 156 -3.58 -5.98 -1.15
C ASP A 156 -5.05 -5.53 -1.32
N VAL A 157 -5.59 -5.57 -2.55
CA VAL A 157 -7.02 -5.28 -2.79
C VAL A 157 -7.91 -6.33 -2.15
N VAL A 158 -7.57 -7.62 -2.26
CA VAL A 158 -8.34 -8.71 -1.64
C VAL A 158 -8.31 -8.57 -0.11
N THR A 159 -7.14 -8.33 0.47
CA THR A 159 -6.99 -8.16 1.92
C THR A 159 -7.66 -6.88 2.43
N PHE A 160 -7.68 -5.79 1.65
CA PHE A 160 -8.46 -4.59 1.94
C PHE A 160 -9.97 -4.88 2.01
N ASN A 161 -10.49 -5.69 1.10
CA ASN A 161 -11.91 -6.07 1.11
C ASN A 161 -12.25 -6.94 2.33
N ILE A 162 -11.39 -7.90 2.69
CA ILE A 162 -11.53 -8.71 3.90
C ILE A 162 -11.56 -7.81 5.14
N GLN A 163 -10.63 -6.86 5.22
CA GLN A 163 -10.56 -5.89 6.31
C GLN A 163 -11.77 -4.96 6.36
N SER A 164 -12.26 -4.49 5.22
CA SER A 164 -13.46 -3.64 5.15
C SER A 164 -14.70 -4.40 5.64
N ALA A 165 -14.84 -5.66 5.24
CA ALA A 165 -15.92 -6.53 5.71
C ALA A 165 -15.82 -6.83 7.22
N GLY A 166 -14.64 -7.19 7.72
CA GLY A 166 -14.40 -7.40 9.15
C GLY A 166 -14.63 -6.14 9.98
N GLY A 167 -14.15 -4.99 9.47
CA GLY A 167 -14.34 -3.63 10.00
C GLY A 167 -15.80 -3.22 10.14
N GLY A 168 -16.61 -3.49 9.11
CA GLY A 168 -18.06 -3.23 9.16
C GLY A 168 -18.75 -4.08 10.21
N LEU A 169 -18.38 -5.35 10.32
CA LEU A 169 -19.02 -6.32 11.22
C LEU A 169 -18.73 -6.05 12.71
N LEU A 170 -17.61 -5.38 13.01
CA LEU A 170 -17.26 -4.92 14.35
C LEU A 170 -18.26 -3.93 14.96
N ASN A 171 -19.08 -3.26 14.14
CA ASN A 171 -20.11 -2.31 14.59
C ASN A 171 -21.50 -2.96 14.78
N SER A 172 -21.59 -4.29 14.68
CA SER A 172 -22.85 -5.01 14.86
C SER A 172 -23.27 -5.06 16.35
N THR A 173 -24.58 -5.08 16.59
CA THR A 173 -25.15 -5.15 17.95
C THR A 173 -25.00 -6.55 18.57
N ASP A 174 -24.81 -7.59 17.75
CA ASP A 174 -24.58 -8.96 18.22
C ASP A 174 -23.10 -9.21 18.54
N ALA A 175 -22.83 -9.62 19.79
CA ALA A 175 -21.48 -9.87 20.27
C ALA A 175 -20.79 -11.02 19.52
N GLY A 176 -21.54 -12.03 19.07
CA GLY A 176 -20.99 -13.14 18.27
C GLY A 176 -20.48 -12.64 16.92
N THR A 177 -21.31 -11.86 16.25
CA THR A 177 -21.04 -11.23 14.96
C THR A 177 -19.88 -10.23 15.03
N ALA A 178 -19.82 -9.38 16.05
CA ALA A 178 -18.71 -8.45 16.26
C ALA A 178 -17.36 -9.18 16.49
N ARG A 179 -17.36 -10.28 17.26
CA ARG A 179 -16.15 -11.10 17.48
C ARG A 179 -15.68 -11.79 16.21
N LEU A 180 -16.61 -12.27 15.39
CA LEU A 180 -16.30 -12.82 14.07
C LEU A 180 -15.66 -11.73 13.18
N GLY A 181 -16.20 -10.51 13.22
CA GLY A 181 -15.66 -9.35 12.51
C GLY A 181 -14.20 -9.07 12.84
N GLY A 182 -13.87 -9.06 14.14
CA GLY A 182 -12.48 -8.90 14.60
C GLY A 182 -11.53 -9.99 14.09
N LYS A 183 -11.97 -11.25 14.05
CA LYS A 183 -11.16 -12.36 13.50
C LYS A 183 -10.93 -12.24 12.00
N ILE A 184 -11.97 -11.89 11.24
CA ILE A 184 -11.88 -11.65 9.79
C ILE A 184 -10.92 -10.49 9.52
N PHE A 185 -11.03 -9.43 10.30
CA PHE A 185 -10.14 -8.27 10.19
C PHE A 185 -8.67 -8.64 10.43
N LEU A 186 -8.39 -9.38 11.51
CA LEU A 186 -7.04 -9.85 11.83
C LEU A 186 -6.47 -10.75 10.74
N ALA A 187 -7.28 -11.64 10.17
CA ALA A 187 -6.86 -12.50 9.06
C ALA A 187 -6.43 -11.68 7.83
N GLY A 188 -7.16 -10.61 7.50
CA GLY A 188 -6.79 -9.71 6.40
C GLY A 188 -5.44 -9.05 6.60
N ILE A 189 -5.18 -8.53 7.81
CA ILE A 189 -3.88 -7.92 8.16
C ILE A 189 -2.75 -8.95 8.11
N ALA A 190 -2.96 -10.16 8.62
CA ALA A 190 -1.94 -11.21 8.62
C ALA A 190 -1.51 -11.59 7.19
N VAL A 191 -2.48 -11.76 6.28
CA VAL A 191 -2.21 -12.06 4.87
C VAL A 191 -1.50 -10.88 4.19
N GLN A 192 -1.96 -9.65 4.41
CA GLN A 192 -1.33 -8.44 3.85
C GLN A 192 0.13 -8.31 4.33
N MET A 193 0.38 -8.53 5.62
CA MET A 193 1.73 -8.48 6.20
C MET A 193 2.64 -9.56 5.61
N ALA A 194 2.15 -10.78 5.41
CA ALA A 194 2.92 -11.86 4.79
C ALA A 194 3.29 -11.53 3.33
N CYS A 195 2.34 -11.01 2.54
CA CYS A 195 2.58 -10.56 1.17
C CYS A 195 3.62 -9.44 1.12
N PHE A 196 3.49 -8.44 2.00
CA PHE A 196 4.42 -7.32 2.08
C PHE A 196 5.83 -7.77 2.52
N PHE A 197 5.92 -8.72 3.46
CA PHE A 197 7.20 -9.28 3.87
C PHE A 197 7.92 -9.98 2.71
N PHE A 198 7.19 -10.71 1.87
CA PHE A 198 7.77 -11.31 0.67
C PHE A 198 8.22 -10.26 -0.37
N PHE A 199 7.49 -9.14 -0.48
CA PHE A 199 7.94 -8.00 -1.28
C PHE A 199 9.26 -7.39 -0.75
N LEU A 200 9.39 -7.24 0.57
CA LEU A 200 10.63 -6.75 1.21
C LEU A 200 11.83 -7.65 0.87
N ILE A 201 11.65 -8.97 0.90
CA ILE A 201 12.68 -9.94 0.49
C ILE A 201 13.04 -9.72 -0.98
N THR A 202 12.05 -9.53 -1.85
CA THR A 202 12.26 -9.32 -3.29
C THR A 202 13.08 -8.06 -3.55
N TRP A 203 12.76 -6.96 -2.85
CA TRP A 203 13.52 -5.71 -2.90
C TRP A 203 14.98 -5.89 -2.43
N ALA A 204 15.19 -6.61 -1.32
CA ALA A 204 16.52 -6.86 -0.77
C ALA A 204 17.36 -7.76 -1.68
N VAL A 205 16.76 -8.83 -2.24
CA VAL A 205 17.42 -9.74 -3.19
C VAL A 205 17.81 -8.99 -4.47
N PHE A 206 16.94 -8.11 -4.98
CA PHE A 206 17.26 -7.28 -6.14
C PHE A 206 18.47 -6.38 -5.88
N GLY A 207 18.50 -5.67 -4.75
CA GLY A 207 19.65 -4.82 -4.40
C GLY A 207 20.94 -5.60 -4.19
N PHE A 208 20.87 -6.74 -3.50
CA PHE A 208 22.03 -7.58 -3.26
C PHE A 208 22.60 -8.16 -4.56
N ARG A 209 21.74 -8.64 -5.48
CA ARG A 209 22.16 -9.14 -6.79
C ARG A 209 22.74 -8.00 -7.65
N ALA A 210 22.10 -6.84 -7.69
CA ALA A 210 22.61 -5.68 -8.42
C ALA A 210 24.00 -5.24 -7.91
N TRP A 211 24.24 -5.30 -6.59
CA TRP A 211 25.53 -4.96 -6.00
C TRP A 211 26.62 -6.01 -6.27
N ARG A 212 26.27 -7.30 -6.23
CA ARG A 212 27.24 -8.41 -6.31
C ARG A 212 27.55 -8.85 -7.74
N GLU A 213 26.54 -8.94 -8.60
CA GLU A 213 26.65 -9.58 -9.91
C GLU A 213 27.00 -8.58 -11.02
N ASP A 214 26.65 -7.30 -10.88
CA ASP A 214 26.72 -6.35 -12.01
C ASP A 214 27.13 -4.94 -11.56
N LYS A 215 28.44 -4.76 -11.31
CA LYS A 215 29.02 -3.46 -10.87
C LYS A 215 28.79 -2.33 -11.87
N GLU A 216 28.69 -2.63 -13.16
CA GLU A 216 28.38 -1.63 -14.20
C GLU A 216 26.94 -1.13 -14.07
N LEU A 217 26.01 -2.04 -13.77
CA LEU A 217 24.62 -1.69 -13.46
C LEU A 217 24.52 -0.87 -12.17
N TRP A 218 25.29 -1.26 -11.15
CA TRP A 218 25.39 -0.53 -9.90
C TRP A 218 25.94 0.89 -10.07
N ASN A 219 26.89 1.10 -10.99
CA ASN A 219 27.51 2.40 -11.19
C ASN A 219 26.72 3.37 -12.08
N ARG A 220 25.57 2.96 -12.64
CA ARG A 220 24.71 3.87 -13.39
C ARG A 220 24.26 5.07 -12.53
N PRO A 221 24.42 6.32 -13.01
CA PRO A 221 24.03 7.50 -12.24
C PRO A 221 22.50 7.63 -12.16
N GLY A 222 22.00 8.12 -11.02
CA GLY A 222 20.61 8.59 -10.86
C GLY A 222 19.62 7.64 -10.19
N TRP A 223 19.84 6.32 -10.18
CA TRP A 223 18.84 5.35 -9.66
C TRP A 223 18.99 5.02 -8.16
N LYS A 224 20.21 5.16 -7.60
CA LYS A 224 20.52 4.83 -6.19
C LYS A 224 19.68 5.61 -5.18
N PRO A 225 19.47 6.94 -5.31
CA PRO A 225 18.66 7.69 -4.34
C PRO A 225 17.23 7.15 -4.26
N LEU A 226 16.67 6.74 -5.40
CA LEU A 226 15.32 6.19 -5.48
C LEU A 226 15.22 4.79 -4.88
N TYR A 227 16.25 3.96 -5.06
CA TYR A 227 16.33 2.64 -4.42
C TYR A 227 16.41 2.74 -2.88
N TRP A 228 17.23 3.66 -2.37
CA TRP A 228 17.32 3.91 -0.93
C TRP A 228 16.07 4.56 -0.36
N ALA A 229 15.43 5.48 -1.10
CA ALA A 229 14.14 6.05 -0.74
C ALA A 229 13.06 4.98 -0.60
N LEU A 230 12.97 4.06 -1.58
CA LEU A 230 12.07 2.90 -1.53
C LEU A 230 12.39 1.98 -0.34
N GLY A 231 13.67 1.74 -0.04
CA GLY A 231 14.07 0.97 1.14
C GLY A 231 13.59 1.61 2.45
N PHE A 232 13.72 2.93 2.55
CA PHE A 232 13.24 3.69 3.70
C PHE A 232 11.72 3.60 3.85
N THR A 233 10.95 3.77 2.76
CA THR A 233 9.48 3.65 2.82
C THR A 233 9.03 2.24 3.17
N CYS A 234 9.70 1.22 2.64
CA CYS A 234 9.46 -0.18 3.00
C CYS A 234 9.62 -0.43 4.51
N ILE A 235 10.67 0.10 5.14
CA ILE A 235 10.89 -0.04 6.59
C ILE A 235 9.78 0.68 7.37
N CYS A 236 9.42 1.91 6.98
CA CYS A 236 8.34 2.65 7.62
C CYS A 236 7.00 1.90 7.54
N PHE A 237 6.64 1.38 6.38
CA PHE A 237 5.40 0.62 6.20
C PHE A 237 5.43 -0.73 6.93
N PHE A 238 6.61 -1.35 7.07
CA PHE A 238 6.78 -2.56 7.86
C PHE A 238 6.47 -2.33 9.34
N ILE A 239 7.02 -1.25 9.93
CA ILE A 239 6.76 -0.87 11.32
C ILE A 239 5.25 -0.70 11.56
N ARG A 240 4.56 -0.01 10.64
CA ARG A 240 3.10 0.14 10.70
C ARG A 240 2.37 -1.21 10.68
N ASN A 241 2.71 -2.09 9.72
CA ASN A 241 2.05 -3.39 9.57
C ASN A 241 2.20 -4.25 10.83
N VAL A 242 3.37 -4.21 11.48
CA VAL A 242 3.61 -4.89 12.77
C VAL A 242 2.76 -4.26 13.88
N TYR A 243 2.75 -2.93 14.00
CA TYR A 243 1.93 -2.23 14.99
C TYR A 243 0.44 -2.59 14.84
N ARG A 244 -0.08 -2.58 13.61
CA ARG A 244 -1.48 -2.91 13.33
C ARG A 244 -1.82 -4.36 13.64
N THR A 245 -0.92 -5.28 13.38
CA THR A 245 -1.10 -6.68 13.76
C THR A 245 -1.21 -6.82 15.29
N VAL A 246 -0.31 -6.17 16.03
CA VAL A 246 -0.30 -6.22 17.51
C VAL A 246 -1.51 -5.52 18.12
N GLU A 247 -1.93 -4.38 17.57
CA GLU A 247 -3.12 -3.65 18.03
C GLU A 247 -4.39 -4.50 17.91
N VAL A 248 -4.54 -5.22 16.81
CA VAL A 248 -5.74 -6.01 16.50
C VAL A 248 -5.73 -7.35 17.22
N ASP A 249 -4.57 -8.01 17.31
CA ASP A 249 -4.43 -9.30 18.00
C ASP A 249 -4.78 -9.19 19.49
N LYS A 250 -4.32 -8.12 20.15
CA LYS A 250 -4.57 -7.93 21.59
C LYS A 250 -5.93 -7.29 21.92
N GLY A 251 -6.74 -6.95 20.92
CA GLY A 251 -8.10 -6.42 21.07
C GLY A 251 -8.23 -5.02 21.71
N TYR A 252 -9.47 -4.52 21.74
CA TYR A 252 -9.89 -3.17 22.21
C TYR A 252 -9.45 -2.78 23.65
N TYR A 253 -8.91 -3.70 24.44
CA TYR A 253 -8.53 -3.51 25.84
C TYR A 253 -7.02 -3.43 26.09
N SER A 254 -6.20 -3.37 25.04
CA SER A 254 -4.75 -3.28 25.21
C SER A 254 -4.24 -1.88 25.49
N TYR A 255 -3.33 -1.79 26.46
CA TYR A 255 -2.59 -0.58 26.90
C TYR A 255 -1.99 0.28 25.76
N ILE A 256 -1.76 -0.35 24.60
CA ILE A 256 -1.21 0.24 23.37
C ILE A 256 -2.27 1.09 22.63
N ALA A 257 -3.54 0.68 22.64
CA ALA A 257 -4.65 1.44 22.06
C ALA A 257 -5.11 2.60 22.95
N THR A 258 -4.74 2.59 24.24
CA THR A 258 -5.12 3.60 25.23
C THR A 258 -4.20 4.83 25.23
N HIS A 259 -2.99 4.71 24.71
CA HIS A 259 -2.00 5.79 24.63
C HIS A 259 -1.89 6.31 23.19
N GLU A 260 -2.51 7.45 22.94
CA GLU A 260 -2.48 8.18 21.67
C GLU A 260 -1.08 8.36 21.07
N SER A 261 -0.07 8.54 21.92
CA SER A 261 1.32 8.72 21.50
C SER A 261 1.87 7.54 20.69
N TYR A 262 1.47 6.31 21.03
CA TYR A 262 1.88 5.13 20.26
C TYR A 262 1.09 5.01 18.97
N TYR A 263 -0.21 5.34 19.00
CA TYR A 263 -1.01 5.38 17.79
C TYR A 263 -0.44 6.38 16.78
N LEU A 264 -0.22 7.63 17.19
CA LEU A 264 0.29 8.67 16.31
C LEU A 264 1.75 8.44 15.92
N GLY A 265 2.57 7.94 16.86
CA GLY A 265 4.00 7.73 16.64
C GLY A 265 4.37 6.45 15.88
N LEU A 266 3.57 5.38 15.98
CA LEU A 266 3.88 4.08 15.38
C LEU A 266 2.94 3.67 14.24
N ASP A 267 1.75 4.27 14.13
CA ASP A 267 0.87 4.07 12.96
C ASP A 267 0.98 5.23 11.95
N CYS A 268 0.80 6.48 12.40
CA CYS A 268 0.76 7.64 11.50
C CYS A 268 2.14 8.16 11.08
N LEU A 269 3.07 8.30 12.02
CA LEU A 269 4.39 8.87 11.75
C LEU A 269 5.20 8.08 10.69
N PRO A 270 5.22 6.74 10.67
CA PRO A 270 5.91 6.01 9.60
C PRO A 270 5.33 6.32 8.22
N LEU A 271 4.01 6.48 8.08
CA LEU A 271 3.39 6.83 6.80
C LEU A 271 3.75 8.24 6.37
N LEU A 272 3.71 9.18 7.31
CA LEU A 272 4.10 10.56 7.06
C LEU A 272 5.53 10.65 6.55
N LEU A 273 6.45 9.93 7.18
CA LEU A 273 7.84 9.85 6.74
C LEU A 273 7.97 9.20 5.35
N GLY A 274 7.22 8.13 5.09
CA GLY A 274 7.18 7.48 3.77
C GLY A 274 6.68 8.42 2.67
N ILE A 275 5.57 9.12 2.90
CA ILE A 275 5.00 10.10 1.96
C ILE A 275 5.96 11.27 1.76
N ALA A 276 6.52 11.82 2.84
CA ALA A 276 7.47 12.94 2.80
C ALA A 276 8.74 12.59 2.01
N THR A 277 9.19 11.33 2.06
CA THR A 277 10.34 10.86 1.29
C THR A 277 10.13 11.05 -0.22
N TYR A 278 8.93 10.76 -0.74
CA TYR A 278 8.62 10.92 -2.15
C TYR A 278 8.27 12.36 -2.57
N VAL A 279 8.00 13.26 -1.62
CA VAL A 279 7.99 14.71 -1.88
C VAL A 279 9.37 15.15 -2.37
N TYR A 280 10.44 14.68 -1.72
CA TYR A 280 11.81 15.04 -2.07
C TYR A 280 12.33 14.21 -3.25
N PHE A 281 12.16 12.89 -3.21
CA PHE A 281 12.63 11.95 -4.22
C PHE A 281 11.54 11.61 -5.24
N TRP A 282 10.98 12.63 -5.91
CA TRP A 282 9.91 12.40 -6.89
C TRP A 282 10.38 11.48 -8.03
N PRO A 283 9.75 10.31 -8.24
CA PRO A 283 10.22 9.29 -9.18
C PRO A 283 10.22 9.77 -10.64
N GLY A 284 9.30 10.68 -10.99
CA GLY A 284 9.26 11.31 -12.32
C GLY A 284 10.43 12.26 -12.64
N LYS A 285 11.34 12.53 -11.70
CA LYS A 285 12.61 13.23 -11.96
C LYS A 285 13.76 12.28 -12.32
N TYR A 286 13.65 11.00 -11.93
CA TYR A 286 14.76 10.04 -12.01
C TYR A 286 14.53 8.96 -13.07
N LEU A 287 13.28 8.52 -13.27
CA LEU A 287 12.94 7.56 -14.32
C LEU A 287 12.43 8.28 -15.57
N HIS A 288 13.36 8.64 -16.44
CA HIS A 288 13.06 8.94 -17.83
C HIS A 288 13.05 7.62 -18.60
N PHE A 289 11.87 7.03 -18.76
CA PHE A 289 11.70 6.07 -19.83
C PHE A 289 11.76 6.85 -21.13
N GLU A 290 12.71 6.51 -22.00
CA GLU A 290 12.57 6.78 -23.43
C GLU A 290 11.18 6.27 -23.82
N THR A 291 10.22 7.19 -23.94
CA THR A 291 8.96 6.90 -24.59
C THR A 291 9.35 6.37 -25.95
N LYS A 292 9.14 5.07 -26.20
CA LYS A 292 9.16 4.53 -27.57
C LYS A 292 8.43 5.57 -28.43
N PRO A 293 9.06 6.14 -29.46
CA PRO A 293 8.43 7.18 -30.25
C PRO A 293 7.05 6.68 -30.64
N LYS A 294 6.01 7.41 -30.20
CA LYS A 294 4.65 7.19 -30.68
C LYS A 294 4.74 7.30 -32.19
N SER A 295 4.53 6.19 -32.88
CA SER A 295 4.65 6.09 -34.33
C SER A 295 6.10 6.29 -34.82
N LEU A 296 6.81 5.19 -35.03
CA LEU A 296 7.41 5.02 -36.36
C LEU A 296 6.24 5.33 -37.31
N LYS A 297 6.22 6.53 -37.91
CA LYS A 297 5.49 6.75 -39.17
C LYS A 297 5.70 5.47 -39.93
N LYS A 298 4.62 4.72 -40.17
CA LYS A 298 4.60 3.48 -40.93
C LYS A 298 5.54 3.74 -42.09
N LEU A 299 6.80 3.28 -41.99
CA LEU A 299 7.71 3.34 -43.12
C LEU A 299 6.94 2.47 -44.11
N PRO A 300 6.52 3.02 -45.26
CA PRO A 300 5.82 2.23 -46.24
C PRO A 300 6.64 0.95 -46.40
N ASN A 301 5.95 -0.17 -46.20
CA ASN A 301 6.61 -1.46 -46.23
C ASN A 301 7.29 -1.50 -47.59
N ARG A 302 8.63 -1.55 -47.66
CA ARG A 302 9.35 -1.46 -48.94
C ARG A 302 8.79 -2.47 -49.95
N ARG A 303 8.30 -3.61 -49.45
CA ARG A 303 7.57 -4.61 -50.24
C ARG A 303 6.20 -4.16 -50.76
N GLU A 304 5.43 -3.35 -50.04
CA GLU A 304 4.18 -2.77 -50.54
C GLU A 304 4.46 -1.70 -51.60
N GLU A 305 5.48 -0.84 -51.42
CA GLU A 305 5.90 0.13 -52.45
C GLU A 305 6.44 -0.56 -53.71
N ASP A 306 7.25 -1.61 -53.56
CA ASP A 306 7.77 -2.38 -54.69
C ASP A 306 6.62 -3.08 -55.45
N LEU A 307 5.62 -3.63 -54.74
CA LEU A 307 4.44 -4.26 -55.36
C LEU A 307 3.46 -3.25 -56.00
N GLU A 308 3.36 -2.04 -55.45
CA GLU A 308 2.49 -0.99 -56.00
C GLU A 308 3.14 -0.32 -57.22
N ASN A 309 4.48 -0.18 -57.24
CA ASN A 309 5.22 0.24 -58.43
C ASN A 309 5.16 -0.82 -59.54
N ASP A 310 5.38 -2.10 -59.24
CA ASP A 310 5.27 -3.18 -60.24
C ASP A 310 3.86 -3.20 -60.86
N ASN A 311 2.81 -3.11 -60.04
CA ASN A 311 1.43 -3.09 -60.55
C ASN A 311 1.11 -1.85 -61.40
N ASN A 312 1.62 -0.67 -61.03
CA ASN A 312 1.44 0.53 -61.83
C ASN A 312 2.21 0.47 -63.16
N GLU A 313 3.41 -0.12 -63.18
CA GLU A 313 4.19 -0.30 -64.40
C GLU A 313 3.48 -1.29 -65.35
N TYR A 314 2.94 -2.41 -64.84
CA TYR A 314 2.12 -3.33 -65.64
C TYR A 314 0.86 -2.65 -66.21
N ASN A 315 0.13 -1.86 -65.41
CA ASN A 315 -1.08 -1.18 -65.87
C ASN A 315 -0.77 -0.10 -66.92
N ALA A 316 0.35 0.62 -66.80
CA ALA A 316 0.74 1.63 -67.77
C ALA A 316 1.13 1.01 -69.13
N LEU A 317 1.81 -0.15 -69.12
CA LEU A 317 2.13 -0.88 -70.34
C LEU A 317 0.86 -1.37 -71.04
N ASP A 318 -0.10 -1.92 -70.30
CA ASP A 318 -1.38 -2.41 -70.84
C ASP A 318 -2.21 -1.26 -71.43
N GLU A 319 -2.21 -0.08 -70.79
CA GLU A 319 -2.90 1.11 -71.31
C GLU A 319 -2.24 1.64 -72.59
N THR A 320 -0.90 1.65 -72.68
CA THR A 320 -0.20 2.02 -73.93
C THR A 320 -0.38 1.01 -75.05
N GLU A 321 -0.49 -0.29 -74.74
CA GLU A 321 -0.80 -1.32 -75.74
C GLU A 321 -2.23 -1.17 -76.27
N ASN A 322 -3.19 -0.89 -75.39
CA ASN A 322 -4.59 -0.68 -75.76
C ASN A 322 -4.80 0.60 -76.61
N ILE A 323 -4.10 1.68 -76.28
CA ILE A 323 -4.10 2.93 -77.08
C ILE A 323 -3.47 2.68 -78.47
N ASN A 324 -2.36 1.94 -78.55
CA ASN A 324 -1.74 1.61 -79.81
C ASN A 324 -2.63 0.71 -80.68
N LEU A 325 -3.34 -0.25 -80.09
CA LEU A 325 -4.30 -1.11 -80.79
C LEU A 325 -5.54 -0.37 -81.30
N GLN A 326 -6.03 0.64 -80.58
CA GLN A 326 -7.13 1.52 -81.03
C GLN A 326 -6.70 2.53 -82.12
N SER A 327 -5.40 2.80 -82.25
CA SER A 327 -4.86 3.71 -83.28
C SER A 327 -4.56 3.05 -84.63
N LEU A 328 -4.71 1.72 -84.74
CA LEU A 328 -4.57 1.01 -86.01
C LEU A 328 -5.81 1.26 -86.89
N PRO A 329 -5.66 1.74 -88.13
CA PRO A 329 -6.80 1.99 -89.00
C PRO A 329 -7.53 0.69 -89.31
N SER A 330 -8.85 0.66 -89.07
CA SER A 330 -9.70 -0.45 -89.50
C SER A 330 -9.59 -0.58 -91.02
N LYS A 331 -9.05 -1.71 -91.49
CA LYS A 331 -9.15 -2.11 -92.89
C LYS A 331 -10.49 -2.75 -93.18
#